data_AF-A0A1F7WT67-F1
#
_entry.id   AF-A0A1F7WT67-F1
#
_cell.length_a   1.000
_cell.length_b   1.000
_cell.length_c   1.000
_cell.angle_alpha   90.00
_cell.angle_beta   90.00
_cell.angle_gamma   90.00
#
_symmetry.space_group_name_H-M   'P 1'
#
loop_
_entity.id
_entity.type
_entity.pdbx_description
1 polymer ?
#
loop_
_entity_poly.entity_id
_entity_poly.type
_entity_poly.pdbx_seq_one_letter_code
_entity_poly.pdbx_strand_id
1 'polypeptide(L)'
;MVMKMSILKNLKKYGRERATTLLELSLALTLSVIMVGTAAYYYGGAVEKSKESALKQTLSETRKAIDSYYKNKGKYPEKLEDLVNGDFAYLRTYPADPVTGGNVWLIIKENGHTAVTSTEYTGPVYDVRSSNPKYYNF
;
A
#
# COMPACT_ATOMS: atom_id res chain seq x y z
N MET A 1 81.50 16.75 -7.56
CA MET A 1 80.90 17.39 -8.75
C MET A 1 80.20 16.26 -9.51
N VAL A 2 78.94 15.90 -9.22
CA VAL A 2 77.71 16.51 -9.75
C VAL A 2 76.56 16.21 -8.77
N MET A 3 76.15 17.20 -7.98
CA MET A 3 74.96 17.13 -7.11
C MET A 3 74.15 18.40 -7.34
N LYS A 4 73.41 18.45 -8.46
CA LYS A 4 72.44 19.50 -8.78
C LYS A 4 71.70 19.20 -10.09
N MET A 5 70.99 18.08 -10.16
CA MET A 5 70.04 17.85 -11.26
C MET A 5 68.82 17.03 -10.84
N SER A 6 68.29 17.31 -9.65
CA SER A 6 67.03 16.71 -9.18
C SER A 6 66.08 17.70 -8.49
N ILE A 7 66.34 19.01 -8.61
CA ILE A 7 65.61 20.03 -7.83
C ILE A 7 64.40 20.63 -8.56
N LEU A 8 64.17 20.38 -9.86
CA LEU A 8 63.10 21.06 -10.61
C LEU A 8 62.02 20.13 -11.17
N LYS A 9 61.40 19.30 -10.32
CA LYS A 9 60.13 18.63 -10.67
C LYS A 9 59.10 18.67 -9.53
N ASN A 10 58.97 19.82 -8.90
CA ASN A 10 57.75 20.15 -8.15
C ASN A 10 57.13 21.42 -8.74
N LEU A 11 56.61 21.30 -9.97
CA LEU A 11 55.55 22.19 -10.41
C LEU A 11 54.31 21.80 -9.60
N LYS A 12 54.16 22.48 -8.46
CA LYS A 12 52.96 22.45 -7.64
C LYS A 12 51.77 22.68 -8.58
N LYS A 13 51.07 21.61 -8.91
CA LYS A 13 49.76 21.68 -9.56
C LYS A 13 48.89 22.38 -8.52
N TYR A 14 48.75 23.70 -8.62
CA TYR A 14 47.73 24.42 -7.89
C TYR A 14 46.42 23.85 -8.44
N GLY A 15 45.86 22.87 -7.72
CA GLY A 15 44.48 22.49 -7.89
C GLY A 15 43.70 23.79 -7.82
N ARG A 16 42.94 24.10 -8.89
CA ARG A 16 42.03 25.23 -8.89
C ARG A 16 41.13 25.05 -7.67
N GLU A 17 41.44 25.74 -6.58
CA GLU A 17 40.50 25.95 -5.49
C GLU A 17 39.35 26.73 -6.12
N ARG A 18 38.27 26.02 -6.45
CA ARG A 18 37.06 26.63 -6.99
C ARG A 18 36.39 27.32 -5.81
N ALA A 19 36.54 28.64 -5.73
CA ALA A 19 35.64 29.43 -4.91
C ALA A 19 34.24 29.30 -5.52
N THR A 20 33.31 28.72 -4.76
CA THR A 20 31.91 28.59 -5.16
C THR A 20 31.31 29.98 -5.32
N THR A 21 30.71 30.26 -6.48
CA THR A 21 30.07 31.56 -6.69
C THR A 21 28.79 31.66 -5.84
N LEU A 22 28.42 32.86 -5.39
CA LEU A 22 27.15 33.07 -4.68
C LEU A 22 25.95 32.61 -5.50
N LEU A 23 26.05 32.71 -6.84
CA LEU A 23 25.05 32.22 -7.79
C LEU A 23 24.92 30.70 -7.78
N GLU A 24 26.01 29.97 -7.60
CA GLU A 24 25.99 28.51 -7.55
C GLU A 24 25.28 28.00 -6.29
N LEU A 25 25.52 28.65 -5.15
CA LEU A 25 24.82 28.34 -3.90
C LEU A 25 23.33 28.70 -3.99
N SER A 26 22.97 29.87 -4.55
CA SER A 26 21.58 30.28 -4.68
C SER A 26 20.80 29.40 -5.67
N LEU A 27 21.43 28.98 -6.77
CA LEU A 27 20.83 28.03 -7.72
C LEU A 27 20.66 26.65 -7.08
N ALA A 28 21.66 26.15 -6.37
CA ALA A 28 21.58 24.85 -5.69
C ALA A 28 20.45 24.81 -4.65
N LEU A 29 20.31 25.86 -3.85
CA LEU A 29 19.22 25.98 -2.87
C LEU A 29 17.86 26.09 -3.56
N THR A 30 17.75 26.88 -4.63
CA THR A 30 16.51 27.01 -5.42
C THR A 30 16.07 25.66 -5.99
N LEU A 31 17.00 24.90 -6.60
CA LEU A 31 16.71 23.57 -7.13
C LEU A 31 16.35 22.57 -6.02
N SER A 32 16.97 22.68 -4.85
CA SER A 32 16.67 21.82 -3.70
C SER A 32 15.22 22.02 -3.22
N VAL A 33 14.74 23.26 -3.15
CA VAL A 33 13.34 23.57 -2.78
C VAL A 33 12.35 22.98 -3.78
N ILE A 34 12.63 23.09 -5.08
CA ILE A 34 11.80 22.50 -6.15
C ILE A 34 11.75 20.98 -6.04
N MET A 35 12.90 20.33 -5.79
CA MET A 35 12.95 18.87 -5.61
C MET A 35 12.12 18.40 -4.41
N VAL A 36 12.27 19.05 -3.26
CA VAL A 36 11.50 18.68 -2.06
C VAL A 36 10.00 18.86 -2.29
N GLY A 37 9.58 19.95 -2.94
CA GLY A 37 8.18 20.19 -3.26
C GLY A 37 7.58 19.13 -4.20
N THR A 38 8.33 18.73 -5.23
CA THR A 38 7.87 17.72 -6.21
C THR A 38 7.90 16.30 -5.67
N ALA A 39 8.83 15.95 -4.78
CA ALA A 39 8.91 14.62 -4.19
C ALA A 39 7.58 14.20 -3.53
N ALA A 40 6.97 15.06 -2.71
CA ALA A 40 5.71 14.76 -2.04
C ALA A 40 4.57 14.43 -3.01
N TYR A 41 4.51 15.12 -4.16
CA TYR A 41 3.50 14.89 -5.19
C TYR A 41 3.67 13.52 -5.88
N TYR A 42 4.90 13.09 -6.14
CA TYR A 42 5.17 11.84 -6.86
C TYR A 42 5.00 10.58 -5.98
N TYR A 43 5.28 10.64 -4.67
CA TYR A 43 5.26 9.44 -3.82
C TYR A 43 3.85 9.00 -3.35
N GLY A 44 2.86 9.90 -3.31
CA GLY A 44 1.56 9.60 -2.72
C GLY A 44 0.72 8.56 -3.47
N GLY A 45 0.78 8.53 -4.79
CA GLY A 45 -0.13 7.70 -5.60
C GLY A 45 0.20 6.20 -5.66
N ALA A 46 1.49 5.85 -5.56
CA ALA A 46 1.93 4.46 -5.73
C ALA A 46 1.48 3.57 -4.55
N VAL A 47 1.57 4.10 -3.32
CA VAL A 47 1.13 3.41 -2.10
C VAL A 47 -0.38 3.27 -2.06
N GLU A 48 -1.12 4.30 -2.47
CA GLU A 48 -2.57 4.22 -2.52
C GLU A 48 -2.99 3.15 -3.54
N LYS A 49 -2.46 3.21 -4.76
CA LYS A 49 -2.78 2.25 -5.82
C LYS A 49 -2.47 0.81 -5.42
N SER A 50 -1.36 0.57 -4.71
CA SER A 50 -1.04 -0.78 -4.23
C SER A 50 -2.04 -1.28 -3.18
N LYS A 51 -2.50 -0.40 -2.27
CA LYS A 51 -3.59 -0.72 -1.32
C LYS A 51 -4.90 -1.03 -2.04
N GLU A 52 -5.27 -0.26 -3.07
CA GLU A 52 -6.50 -0.51 -3.84
C GLU A 52 -6.43 -1.84 -4.61
N SER A 53 -5.29 -2.16 -5.21
CA SER A 53 -5.05 -3.44 -5.86
C SER A 53 -5.12 -4.61 -4.87
N ALA A 54 -4.49 -4.46 -3.70
CA ALA A 54 -4.56 -5.46 -2.64
C ALA A 54 -6.01 -5.66 -2.15
N LEU A 55 -6.76 -4.56 -1.95
CA LEU A 55 -8.16 -4.62 -1.53
C LEU A 55 -9.03 -5.39 -2.54
N LYS A 56 -8.89 -5.09 -3.84
CA LYS A 56 -9.61 -5.82 -4.90
C LYS A 56 -9.30 -7.32 -4.88
N GLN A 57 -8.03 -7.68 -4.67
CA GLN A 57 -7.62 -9.07 -4.58
C GLN A 57 -8.25 -9.74 -3.36
N THR A 58 -8.15 -9.13 -2.18
CA THR A 58 -8.75 -9.66 -0.93
C THR A 58 -10.26 -9.84 -1.06
N LEU A 59 -10.98 -8.88 -1.64
CA LEU A 59 -12.42 -9.00 -1.90
C LEU A 59 -12.73 -10.13 -2.87
N SER A 60 -11.97 -10.27 -3.96
CA SER A 60 -12.15 -11.35 -4.93
C SER A 60 -11.93 -12.73 -4.31
N GLU A 61 -10.89 -12.89 -3.49
CA GLU A 61 -10.59 -14.13 -2.78
C GLU A 61 -11.68 -14.47 -1.76
N THR A 62 -12.14 -13.48 -1.01
CA THR A 62 -13.19 -13.67 0.01
C THR A 62 -14.53 -14.05 -0.64
N ARG A 63 -14.94 -13.37 -1.72
CA ARG A 63 -16.15 -13.72 -2.49
C ARG A 63 -16.09 -15.13 -3.07
N LYS A 64 -14.95 -15.52 -3.64
CA LYS A 64 -14.73 -16.90 -4.12
C LYS A 64 -14.85 -17.93 -2.99
N ALA A 65 -14.41 -17.61 -1.79
CA ALA A 65 -14.56 -18.47 -0.63
C ALA A 65 -16.04 -18.62 -0.21
N ILE A 66 -16.81 -17.52 -0.21
CA ILE A 66 -18.26 -17.54 0.02
C ILE A 66 -18.97 -18.43 -1.02
N ASP A 67 -18.66 -18.23 -2.30
CA ASP A 67 -19.24 -19.04 -3.38
C ASP A 67 -18.89 -20.53 -3.25
N SER A 68 -17.66 -20.83 -2.85
CA SER A 68 -17.19 -22.20 -2.64
C SER A 68 -17.89 -22.86 -1.44
N TYR A 69 -18.12 -22.10 -0.37
CA TYR A 69 -18.90 -22.53 0.77
C TYR A 69 -20.35 -22.87 0.36
N TYR A 70 -20.97 -21.99 -0.43
CA TYR A 70 -22.32 -22.21 -0.97
C TYR A 70 -22.38 -23.47 -1.86
N LYS A 71 -21.40 -23.68 -2.76
CA LYS A 71 -21.35 -24.87 -3.62
C LYS A 71 -21.27 -26.19 -2.84
N ASN A 72 -20.56 -26.20 -1.72
CA ASN A 72 -20.35 -27.41 -0.94
C ASN A 72 -21.46 -27.67 0.10
N LYS A 73 -21.98 -26.63 0.74
CA LYS A 73 -22.99 -26.76 1.81
C LYS A 73 -24.41 -26.45 1.37
N GLY A 74 -24.61 -25.89 0.17
CA GLY A 74 -25.91 -25.47 -0.35
C GLY A 74 -26.51 -24.26 0.36
N LYS A 75 -25.76 -23.62 1.27
CA LYS A 75 -26.16 -22.45 2.05
C LYS A 75 -25.00 -21.50 2.22
N TYR A 76 -25.30 -20.21 2.30
CA TYR A 76 -24.31 -19.18 2.61
C TYR A 76 -23.91 -19.23 4.10
N PRO A 77 -22.70 -18.77 4.44
CA PRO A 77 -22.24 -18.75 5.84
C PRO A 77 -23.04 -17.72 6.67
N GLU A 78 -23.28 -17.97 7.96
CA GLU A 78 -24.01 -17.02 8.80
C GLU A 78 -23.13 -15.84 9.19
N LYS A 79 -21.84 -16.11 9.39
CA LYS A 79 -20.82 -15.12 9.70
C LYS A 79 -19.57 -15.33 8.84
N LEU A 80 -18.78 -14.28 8.64
CA LEU A 80 -17.57 -14.38 7.83
C LEU A 80 -16.53 -15.30 8.48
N GLU A 81 -16.54 -15.39 9.82
CA GLU A 81 -15.69 -16.26 10.61
C GLU A 81 -15.93 -17.76 10.32
N ASP A 82 -17.12 -18.13 9.83
CA ASP A 82 -17.46 -19.52 9.47
C ASP A 82 -16.62 -20.00 8.27
N LEU A 83 -16.08 -19.09 7.45
CA LEU A 83 -15.17 -19.42 6.35
C LEU A 83 -13.78 -19.83 6.84
N VAL A 84 -13.39 -19.43 8.05
CA VAL A 84 -12.08 -19.75 8.66
C VAL A 84 -12.22 -20.90 9.66
N ASN A 85 -13.23 -20.84 10.54
CA ASN A 85 -13.41 -21.75 11.66
C ASN A 85 -14.32 -22.95 11.37
N GLY A 86 -14.90 -23.03 10.17
CA GLY A 86 -15.76 -24.15 9.79
C GLY A 86 -15.00 -25.48 9.58
N ASP A 87 -15.75 -26.59 9.42
CA ASP A 87 -15.19 -27.95 9.22
C ASP A 87 -14.16 -28.05 8.08
N PHE A 88 -14.30 -27.19 7.06
CA PHE A 88 -13.33 -26.97 6.00
C PHE A 88 -13.02 -25.49 5.95
N ALA A 89 -11.74 -25.11 6.13
CA ALA A 89 -11.31 -23.72 6.02
C ALA A 89 -11.30 -23.30 4.54
N TYR A 90 -12.26 -22.45 4.15
CA TYR A 90 -12.31 -21.82 2.82
C TYR A 90 -11.39 -20.61 2.73
N LEU A 91 -11.03 -20.04 3.88
CA LEU A 91 -10.01 -19.01 4.04
C LEU A 91 -8.97 -19.48 5.06
N ARG A 92 -7.69 -19.24 4.76
CA ARG A 92 -6.58 -19.58 5.67
C ARG A 92 -6.55 -18.69 6.92
N THR A 93 -6.95 -17.44 6.78
CA THR A 93 -7.00 -16.45 7.85
C THR A 93 -8.13 -15.48 7.57
N TYR A 94 -8.59 -14.77 8.60
CA TYR A 94 -9.54 -13.68 8.43
C TYR A 94 -8.88 -12.58 7.57
N PRO A 95 -9.49 -12.16 6.45
CA PRO A 95 -8.90 -11.16 5.57
C PRO A 95 -8.87 -9.80 6.27
N ALA A 96 -7.72 -9.13 6.25
CA ALA A 96 -7.58 -7.76 6.71
C ALA A 96 -7.83 -6.79 5.54
N ASP A 97 -8.47 -5.66 5.80
CA ASP A 97 -8.67 -4.58 4.83
C ASP A 97 -7.36 -3.78 4.67
N PRO A 98 -6.69 -3.81 3.50
CA PRO A 98 -5.41 -3.11 3.29
C PRO A 98 -5.51 -1.58 3.33
N VAL A 99 -6.72 -1.02 3.18
CA VAL A 99 -6.97 0.42 3.19
C VAL A 99 -7.13 0.93 4.61
N THR A 100 -7.94 0.26 5.42
CA THR A 100 -8.24 0.66 6.81
C THR A 100 -7.27 0.04 7.83
N GLY A 101 -6.56 -1.03 7.45
CA GLY A 101 -5.67 -1.79 8.32
C GLY A 101 -6.40 -2.66 9.36
N GLY A 102 -7.73 -2.71 9.31
CA GLY A 102 -8.57 -3.45 10.25
C GLY A 102 -9.17 -4.71 9.67
N ASN A 103 -9.83 -5.48 10.53
CA ASN A 103 -10.59 -6.69 10.17
C ASN A 103 -12.10 -6.41 10.08
N VAL A 104 -12.46 -5.16 9.77
CA VAL A 104 -13.88 -4.76 9.70
C VAL A 104 -14.28 -4.73 8.23
N TRP A 105 -15.34 -5.47 7.92
CA TRP A 105 -15.94 -5.52 6.59
C TRP A 105 -17.39 -5.11 6.68
N LEU A 106 -17.87 -4.42 5.66
CA LEU A 106 -19.29 -4.21 5.44
C LEU A 106 -19.86 -5.50 4.85
N ILE A 107 -20.67 -6.20 5.63
CA ILE A 107 -21.30 -7.45 5.26
C ILE A 107 -22.62 -7.14 4.55
N ILE A 108 -22.81 -7.72 3.38
CA ILE A 108 -24.07 -7.67 2.64
C ILE A 108 -24.76 -9.03 2.82
N LYS A 109 -25.97 -8.98 3.35
CA LYS A 109 -26.79 -10.16 3.59
C LYS A 109 -27.63 -10.47 2.35
N GLU A 110 -28.10 -11.72 2.24
CA GLU A 110 -28.92 -12.17 1.11
C GLU A 110 -30.20 -11.33 0.91
N ASN A 111 -30.77 -10.82 2.00
CA ASN A 111 -31.93 -9.93 1.99
C ASN A 111 -31.60 -8.47 1.58
N GLY A 112 -30.36 -8.19 1.16
CA GLY A 112 -29.91 -6.86 0.73
C GLY A 112 -29.56 -5.90 1.86
N HIS A 113 -29.72 -6.29 3.13
CA HIS A 113 -29.31 -5.46 4.26
C HIS A 113 -27.80 -5.47 4.42
N THR A 114 -27.25 -4.31 4.78
CA THR A 114 -25.83 -4.14 5.12
C THR A 114 -25.67 -4.14 6.63
N ALA A 115 -24.65 -4.83 7.13
CA ALA A 115 -24.30 -4.86 8.55
C ALA A 115 -22.79 -4.77 8.72
N VAL A 116 -22.33 -4.02 9.73
CA VAL A 116 -20.91 -3.98 10.11
C VAL A 116 -20.60 -5.09 11.11
N THR A 117 -21.61 -5.59 11.82
CA THR A 117 -21.51 -6.73 12.74
C THR A 117 -22.69 -7.68 12.57
N SER A 118 -22.41 -9.00 12.64
CA SER A 118 -23.39 -10.08 12.52
C SER A 118 -24.49 -10.09 13.61
N THR A 119 -24.50 -9.12 14.53
CA THR A 119 -25.50 -8.94 15.59
C THR A 119 -26.59 -7.93 15.26
N GLU A 120 -26.37 -7.02 14.30
CA GLU A 120 -27.37 -6.01 13.93
C GLU A 120 -28.49 -6.59 13.03
N TYR A 121 -28.16 -7.58 12.20
CA TYR A 121 -29.11 -8.20 11.27
C TYR A 121 -28.87 -9.71 11.16
N THR A 122 -29.95 -10.49 11.29
CA THR A 122 -29.93 -11.95 11.16
C THR A 122 -30.09 -12.34 9.69
N GLY A 123 -29.13 -13.10 9.16
CA GLY A 123 -29.18 -13.63 7.80
C GLY A 123 -27.82 -14.11 7.30
N PRO A 124 -27.80 -14.93 6.24
CA PRO A 124 -26.56 -15.39 5.62
C PRO A 124 -25.76 -14.25 4.98
N VAL A 125 -24.43 -14.35 5.04
CA VAL A 125 -23.46 -13.49 4.35
C VAL A 125 -23.45 -13.84 2.87
N TYR A 126 -23.92 -12.92 2.04
CA TYR A 126 -23.91 -13.05 0.58
C TYR A 126 -22.66 -12.41 -0.04
N ASP A 127 -22.29 -11.21 0.43
CA ASP A 127 -21.16 -10.46 -0.10
C ASP A 127 -20.46 -9.64 1.01
N VAL A 128 -19.25 -9.17 0.74
CA VAL A 128 -18.46 -8.31 1.61
C VAL A 128 -17.89 -7.11 0.83
N ARG A 129 -17.78 -5.97 1.51
CA ARG A 129 -17.17 -4.73 0.99
C ARG A 129 -16.29 -4.08 2.05
N SER A 130 -15.33 -3.26 1.62
CA SER A 130 -14.53 -2.46 2.57
C SER A 130 -15.44 -1.53 3.37
N SER A 131 -15.08 -1.32 4.65
CA SER A 131 -15.77 -0.35 5.51
C SER A 131 -15.51 1.11 5.13
N ASN A 132 -14.57 1.38 4.22
CA ASN A 132 -14.31 2.73 3.75
C ASN A 132 -15.27 3.12 2.60
N PRO A 133 -16.06 4.21 2.74
CA PRO A 133 -17.03 4.65 1.73
C PRO A 133 -16.47 4.90 0.33
N LYS A 134 -15.20 5.30 0.23
CA LYS A 134 -14.51 5.49 -1.06
C LYS A 134 -14.49 4.19 -1.89
N TYR A 135 -14.57 3.04 -1.22
CA TYR A 135 -14.36 1.72 -1.81
C TYR A 135 -15.63 0.87 -1.95
N TYR A 136 -16.82 1.46 -1.79
CA TYR A 136 -18.09 0.70 -1.85
C TYR A 136 -18.44 0.13 -3.22
N ASN A 137 -17.79 0.57 -4.29
CA ASN A 137 -18.05 0.11 -5.66
C ASN A 137 -17.12 -1.03 -6.11
N PHE A 138 -16.22 -1.50 -5.24
CA PHE A 138 -15.34 -2.64 -5.53
C PHE A 138 -15.97 -3.96 -5.12
#